data_AF-A0A8J3ZC50-F1
#
_entry.id   AF-A0A8J3ZC50-F1
#
_cell.length_a   1.000
_cell.length_b   1.000
_cell.length_c   1.000
_cell.angle_alpha   90.00
_cell.angle_beta   90.00
_cell.angle_gamma   90.00
#
_symmetry.space_group_name_H-M   'P 1'
#
loop_
_entity.id
_entity.type
_entity.pdbx_description
1 polymer ?
#
loop_
_entity_poly.entity_id
_entity_poly.type
_entity_poly.pdbx_seq_one_letter_code
_entity_poly.pdbx_strand_id
1 'polypeptide(L)'
;MPGEPVVVITYMGYVALPPGGPEARVRGRVLRRTVVALAGPVRGWRTFMETVAWFTTSEVPGVPVEAISDVASAHAVSDDEGYIEARVRVSPPTESRVGVKLTARRAPDTVAPAYVVPADGRPLVVSDIDDTVLITGVKERLKMVGRTLIGDPTDREVVDGMPGLLAALAGKDAPVFYVSTSPWNLYQRLADTLAYHEVPAGPMLLTDWGFGSKQMLVRPALEYKVETISGVLDDFPGRHVVLVGDSGQHDLAAYLAIAEAYPGRVLAILIREVPGLVPKDHGPDHERARAAGVMLCVGEPVDLLTAATGADLVRAG
;
A
#
# COMPACT_ATOMS: atom_id res chain seq x y z
N MET A 1 -33.27 11.22 2.30
CA MET A 1 -33.54 10.91 3.73
C MET A 1 -32.50 11.63 4.58
N PRO A 2 -32.86 12.52 5.52
CA PRO A 2 -31.88 13.17 6.37
C PRO A 2 -31.35 12.22 7.46
N GLY A 3 -30.11 11.74 7.28
CA GLY A 3 -29.13 11.51 8.35
C GLY A 3 -29.18 10.18 9.11
N GLU A 4 -29.00 9.06 8.41
CA GLU A 4 -28.63 7.78 9.03
C GLU A 4 -27.25 7.86 9.72
N PRO A 5 -27.02 7.12 10.82
CA PRO A 5 -25.71 7.05 11.47
C PRO A 5 -24.66 6.48 10.51
N VAL A 6 -23.48 7.08 10.52
CA VAL A 6 -22.33 6.63 9.72
C VAL A 6 -21.22 6.11 10.62
N VAL A 7 -20.24 5.43 10.02
CA VAL A 7 -19.02 4.97 10.66
C VAL A 7 -17.85 5.34 9.76
N VAL A 8 -16.73 5.74 10.38
CA VAL A 8 -15.48 6.00 9.67
C VAL A 8 -14.58 4.80 9.91
N ILE A 9 -14.30 4.06 8.83
CA ILE A 9 -13.29 2.99 8.83
C ILE A 9 -11.95 3.62 8.50
N THR A 10 -10.92 3.27 9.24
CA THR A 10 -9.58 3.85 9.07
C THR A 10 -8.64 2.86 8.41
N TYR A 11 -7.81 3.37 7.52
CA TYR A 11 -6.69 2.63 6.94
C TYR A 11 -5.39 3.07 7.59
N MET A 12 -4.37 2.23 7.49
CA MET A 12 -3.03 2.54 8.00
C MET A 12 -2.41 3.66 7.17
N GLY A 13 -2.10 4.77 7.84
CA GLY A 13 -1.41 5.93 7.28
C GLY A 13 0.09 5.91 7.54
N TYR A 14 0.72 7.06 7.30
CA TYR A 14 2.13 7.31 7.62
C TYR A 14 2.38 8.79 7.90
N VAL A 15 3.49 9.10 8.57
CA VAL A 15 3.97 10.45 8.83
C VAL A 15 4.98 10.81 7.75
N ALA A 16 4.59 11.70 6.86
CA ALA A 16 5.45 12.37 5.89
C ALA A 16 6.37 13.38 6.60
N LEU A 17 7.52 13.67 5.99
CA LEU A 17 8.52 14.63 6.48
C LEU A 17 8.84 15.71 5.43
N PRO A 18 7.83 16.50 4.97
CA PRO A 18 8.09 17.61 4.06
C PRO A 18 8.92 18.71 4.74
N PRO A 19 9.48 19.68 3.98
CA PRO A 19 10.30 20.76 4.54
C PRO A 19 9.62 21.62 5.62
N GLY A 20 8.28 21.61 5.67
CA GLY A 20 7.47 22.32 6.67
C GLY A 20 7.33 21.61 8.02
N GLY A 21 7.87 20.40 8.16
CA GLY A 21 7.77 19.57 9.36
C GLY A 21 6.87 18.34 9.19
N PRO A 22 6.76 17.48 10.22
CA PRO A 22 6.04 16.21 10.12
C PRO A 22 4.53 16.38 9.89
N GLU A 23 3.99 15.60 8.94
CA GLU A 23 2.56 15.58 8.61
C GLU A 23 2.05 14.15 8.56
N ALA A 24 1.04 13.81 9.36
CA ALA A 24 0.35 12.54 9.25
C ALA A 24 -0.59 12.55 8.04
N ARG A 25 -0.40 11.57 7.15
CA ARG A 25 -1.27 11.25 6.03
C ARG A 25 -2.13 10.07 6.41
N VAL A 26 -3.42 10.33 6.58
CA VAL A 26 -4.39 9.30 7.00
C VAL A 26 -5.51 9.19 5.99
N ARG A 27 -5.95 7.96 5.78
CA ARG A 27 -7.06 7.63 4.88
C ARG A 27 -8.11 6.85 5.63
N GLY A 28 -9.33 6.92 5.13
CA GLY A 28 -10.46 6.19 5.67
C GLY A 28 -11.62 6.17 4.71
N ARG A 29 -12.72 5.54 5.14
CA ARG A 29 -13.95 5.44 4.36
C ARG A 29 -15.17 5.61 5.25
N VAL A 30 -16.08 6.46 4.83
CA VAL A 30 -17.34 6.76 5.50
C VAL A 30 -18.45 5.87 4.95
N LEU A 31 -18.98 5.00 5.82
CA LEU A 31 -20.00 4.02 5.48
C LEU A 31 -21.24 4.16 6.36
N ARG A 32 -22.40 3.69 5.89
CA ARG A 32 -23.58 3.57 6.76
C ARG A 32 -23.39 2.48 7.81
N ARG A 33 -23.77 2.78 9.06
CA ARG A 33 -23.55 1.91 10.25
C ARG A 33 -24.20 0.52 10.14
N THR A 34 -25.29 0.37 9.39
CA THR A 34 -26.00 -0.91 9.20
C THR A 34 -25.13 -2.00 8.58
N VAL A 35 -24.09 -1.62 7.81
CA VAL A 35 -23.19 -2.57 7.13
C VAL A 35 -22.15 -3.17 8.09
N VAL A 36 -21.64 -2.41 9.05
CA VAL A 36 -20.55 -2.85 9.96
C VAL A 36 -21.06 -3.79 11.07
N ALA A 37 -22.33 -3.69 11.46
CA ALA A 37 -22.93 -4.55 12.49
C ALA A 37 -23.05 -6.03 12.07
N LEU A 38 -22.84 -6.34 10.78
CA LEU A 38 -22.89 -7.71 10.25
C LEU A 38 -21.52 -8.42 10.25
N ALA A 39 -20.42 -7.72 10.52
CA ALA A 39 -19.06 -8.26 10.48
C ALA A 39 -18.61 -8.86 11.84
N GLY A 40 -19.31 -9.88 12.34
CA GLY A 40 -18.92 -10.68 13.50
C GLY A 40 -18.12 -11.95 13.12
N PRO A 41 -17.44 -12.64 14.06
CA PRO A 41 -16.53 -13.72 13.71
C PRO A 41 -17.27 -15.04 13.40
N VAL A 42 -17.38 -15.45 12.12
CA VAL A 42 -17.95 -16.76 11.76
C VAL A 42 -17.38 -17.34 10.44
N ARG A 43 -17.00 -18.63 10.45
CA ARG A 43 -16.44 -19.40 9.30
C ARG A 43 -17.48 -19.79 8.22
N GLY A 44 -17.07 -19.86 6.95
CA GLY A 44 -17.78 -20.54 5.84
C GLY A 44 -18.41 -19.62 4.78
N TRP A 45 -19.42 -20.12 4.04
CA TRP A 45 -20.16 -19.46 2.92
C TRP A 45 -20.66 -18.02 3.20
N ARG A 46 -20.65 -17.57 4.47
CA ARG A 46 -20.89 -16.18 4.87
C ARG A 46 -19.78 -15.20 4.41
N THR A 47 -18.53 -15.64 4.29
CA THR A 47 -17.40 -14.80 3.79
C THR A 47 -17.66 -14.25 2.40
N PHE A 48 -18.43 -14.98 1.56
CA PHE A 48 -18.88 -14.51 0.25
C PHE A 48 -19.86 -13.35 0.37
N MET A 49 -20.89 -13.48 1.21
CA MET A 49 -21.90 -12.43 1.40
C MET A 49 -21.32 -11.21 2.12
N GLU A 50 -20.36 -11.39 3.02
CA GLU A 50 -19.65 -10.28 3.70
C GLU A 50 -18.65 -9.60 2.78
N THR A 51 -17.92 -10.34 1.93
CA THR A 51 -17.11 -9.70 0.89
C THR A 51 -17.99 -8.95 -0.11
N VAL A 52 -19.11 -9.54 -0.53
CA VAL A 52 -20.12 -8.85 -1.35
C VAL A 52 -20.75 -7.68 -0.57
N ALA A 53 -20.84 -7.73 0.76
CA ALA A 53 -21.27 -6.59 1.59
C ALA A 53 -20.27 -5.43 1.58
N TRP A 54 -18.97 -5.71 1.47
CA TRP A 54 -17.92 -4.70 1.23
C TRP A 54 -17.96 -4.10 -0.19
N PHE A 55 -18.57 -4.81 -1.15
CA PHE A 55 -18.85 -4.30 -2.50
C PHE A 55 -20.26 -3.71 -2.64
N THR A 56 -21.16 -3.96 -1.69
CA THR A 56 -22.51 -3.38 -1.61
C THR A 56 -22.62 -2.39 -0.45
N THR A 57 -21.48 -1.81 -0.06
CA THR A 57 -21.42 -0.75 0.95
C THR A 57 -22.29 0.42 0.52
N SER A 58 -23.23 0.80 1.38
CA SER A 58 -23.94 2.07 1.18
C SER A 58 -22.99 3.20 1.60
N GLU A 59 -22.20 3.63 0.64
CA GLU A 59 -21.24 4.73 0.74
C GLU A 59 -21.97 6.05 0.99
N VAL A 60 -21.34 6.96 1.73
CA VAL A 60 -21.94 8.25 2.07
C VAL A 60 -21.02 9.38 1.61
N PRO A 61 -21.35 10.02 0.49
CA PRO A 61 -20.56 11.11 -0.03
C PRO A 61 -20.82 12.44 0.69
N GLY A 62 -19.86 13.35 0.61
CA GLY A 62 -19.98 14.72 1.11
C GLY A 62 -20.02 14.84 2.63
N VAL A 63 -19.55 13.83 3.37
CA VAL A 63 -19.48 13.85 4.83
C VAL A 63 -18.22 14.59 5.27
N PRO A 64 -18.33 15.73 5.98
CA PRO A 64 -17.16 16.39 6.55
C PRO A 64 -16.58 15.55 7.69
N VAL A 65 -15.27 15.33 7.64
CA VAL A 65 -14.48 14.65 8.66
C VAL A 65 -13.39 15.60 9.14
N GLU A 66 -13.24 15.74 10.45
CA GLU A 66 -12.11 16.47 11.04
C GLU A 66 -11.06 15.46 11.52
N ALA A 67 -9.83 15.62 11.02
CA ALA A 67 -8.66 14.89 11.46
C ALA A 67 -7.90 15.72 12.49
N ILE A 68 -7.74 15.18 13.70
CA ILE A 68 -7.20 15.89 14.86
C ILE A 68 -5.95 15.15 15.35
N SER A 69 -4.86 15.90 15.43
CA SER A 69 -3.58 15.47 16.00
C SER A 69 -3.35 16.12 17.37
N ASP A 70 -2.14 15.97 17.92
CA ASP A 70 -1.68 16.64 19.13
C ASP A 70 -1.45 18.15 18.96
N VAL A 71 -1.17 18.64 17.74
CA VAL A 71 -0.80 20.05 17.48
C VAL A 71 -1.70 20.80 16.50
N ALA A 72 -2.53 20.09 15.73
CA ALA A 72 -3.35 20.68 14.67
C ALA A 72 -4.61 19.86 14.38
N SER A 73 -5.57 20.49 13.71
CA SER A 73 -6.64 19.79 13.01
C SER A 73 -6.69 20.17 11.53
N ALA A 74 -7.25 19.26 10.73
CA ALA A 74 -7.45 19.43 9.30
C ALA A 74 -8.84 18.90 8.92
N HIS A 75 -9.44 19.50 7.88
CA HIS A 75 -10.74 19.07 7.38
C HIS A 75 -10.57 18.24 6.11
N ALA A 76 -11.31 17.14 6.03
CA ALA A 76 -11.50 16.33 4.84
C ALA A 76 -13.00 16.16 4.57
N VAL A 77 -13.37 15.82 3.34
CA VAL A 77 -14.75 15.54 2.95
C VAL A 77 -14.76 14.23 2.20
N SER A 78 -15.71 13.35 2.51
CA SER A 78 -15.82 12.09 1.78
C SER A 78 -16.21 12.32 0.32
N ASP A 79 -15.55 11.62 -0.59
CA ASP A 79 -15.87 11.64 -2.01
C ASP A 79 -17.13 10.83 -2.35
N ASP A 80 -17.43 10.70 -3.64
CA ASP A 80 -18.60 9.98 -4.15
C ASP A 80 -18.68 8.52 -3.68
N GLU A 81 -17.54 7.91 -3.33
CA GLU A 81 -17.42 6.53 -2.84
C GLU A 81 -17.16 6.43 -1.32
N GLY A 82 -17.29 7.56 -0.63
CA GLY A 82 -17.12 7.66 0.81
C GLY A 82 -15.66 7.71 1.28
N TYR A 83 -14.66 7.70 0.41
CA TYR A 83 -13.26 7.78 0.82
C TYR A 83 -12.88 9.17 1.32
N ILE A 84 -11.98 9.21 2.29
CA ILE A 84 -11.36 10.45 2.79
C ILE A 84 -9.84 10.32 2.79
N GLU A 85 -9.17 11.41 2.45
CA GLU A 85 -7.74 11.61 2.69
C GLU A 85 -7.58 12.90 3.50
N ALA A 86 -6.83 12.84 4.60
CA ALA A 86 -6.50 13.99 5.41
C ALA A 86 -4.99 14.07 5.63
N ARG A 87 -4.49 15.31 5.65
CA ARG A 87 -3.11 15.66 5.99
C ARG A 87 -3.15 16.61 7.17
N VAL A 88 -2.54 16.22 8.28
CA VAL A 88 -2.54 17.00 9.51
C VAL A 88 -1.13 17.06 10.08
N ARG A 89 -0.67 18.26 10.45
CA ARG A 89 0.63 18.44 11.11
C ARG A 89 0.64 17.68 12.43
N VAL A 90 1.76 17.06 12.77
CA VAL A 90 1.97 16.36 14.04
C VAL A 90 3.25 16.87 14.71
N SER A 91 3.38 16.74 16.03
CA SER A 91 4.70 16.95 16.66
C SER A 91 5.73 15.97 16.11
N PRO A 92 7.04 16.29 16.16
CA PRO A 92 8.10 15.33 15.90
C PRO A 92 7.86 14.02 16.67
N PRO A 93 7.62 12.90 15.97
CA PRO A 93 7.23 11.66 16.63
C PRO A 93 8.40 11.04 17.39
N THR A 94 8.13 10.57 18.60
CA THR A 94 9.08 9.79 19.42
C THR A 94 8.80 8.28 19.39
N GLU A 95 7.66 7.89 18.84
CA GLU A 95 7.20 6.50 18.71
C GLU A 95 7.21 6.07 17.23
N SER A 96 7.17 4.76 16.98
CA SER A 96 7.10 4.19 15.61
C SER A 96 5.73 4.37 14.95
N ARG A 97 4.72 4.83 15.71
CA ARG A 97 3.38 5.16 15.20
C ARG A 97 2.79 6.34 15.95
N VAL A 98 1.90 7.07 15.28
CA VAL A 98 1.07 8.12 15.88
C VAL A 98 -0.41 7.84 15.58
N GLY A 99 -1.29 8.27 16.48
CA GLY A 99 -2.74 8.18 16.29
C GLY A 99 -3.32 9.52 15.86
N VAL A 100 -4.07 9.55 14.76
CA VAL A 100 -4.86 10.72 14.34
C VAL A 100 -6.33 10.43 14.60
N LYS A 101 -6.98 11.26 15.42
CA LYS A 101 -8.40 11.12 15.73
C LYS A 101 -9.22 11.63 14.54
N LEU A 102 -10.13 10.82 14.01
CA LEU A 102 -11.10 11.23 12.99
C LEU A 102 -12.48 11.38 13.61
N THR A 103 -13.09 12.55 13.42
CA THR A 103 -14.43 12.87 13.94
C THR A 103 -15.37 13.23 12.78
N ALA A 104 -16.59 12.71 12.83
CA ALA A 104 -17.63 13.02 11.84
C ALA A 104 -18.99 13.10 12.52
N ARG A 105 -19.90 13.90 11.95
CA ARG A 105 -21.25 14.04 12.53
C ARG A 105 -21.98 12.70 12.53
N ARG A 106 -22.55 12.32 13.67
CA ARG A 106 -23.31 11.06 13.86
C ARG A 106 -22.49 9.80 13.57
N ALA A 107 -21.17 9.89 13.71
CA ALA A 107 -20.25 8.77 13.74
C ALA A 107 -19.58 8.69 15.12
N PRO A 108 -19.23 7.48 15.60
CA PRO A 108 -18.28 7.37 16.69
C PRO A 108 -16.91 7.91 16.25
N ASP A 109 -16.19 8.54 17.17
CA ASP A 109 -14.80 8.92 16.95
C ASP A 109 -13.96 7.66 16.73
N THR A 110 -12.99 7.73 15.81
CA THR A 110 -12.05 6.65 15.52
C THR A 110 -10.62 7.19 15.50
N VAL A 111 -9.63 6.31 15.63
CA VAL A 111 -8.20 6.69 15.58
C VAL A 111 -7.56 5.97 14.41
N ALA A 112 -7.10 6.76 13.43
CA ALA A 112 -6.31 6.27 12.33
C ALA A 112 -4.84 6.16 12.76
N PRO A 113 -4.24 4.96 12.74
CA PRO A 113 -2.81 4.81 12.99
C PRO A 113 -2.00 5.28 11.79
N ALA A 114 -0.88 5.97 12.04
CA ALA A 114 0.08 6.37 11.03
C ALA A 114 1.49 5.94 11.42
N TYR A 115 2.17 5.19 10.54
CA TYR A 115 3.56 4.78 10.74
C TYR A 115 4.55 5.93 10.65
N VAL A 116 5.59 5.87 11.47
CA VAL A 116 6.69 6.82 11.45
C VAL A 116 7.90 6.14 10.82
N VAL A 117 8.50 6.77 9.81
CA VAL A 117 9.76 6.28 9.23
C VAL A 117 10.92 6.65 10.18
N PRO A 118 11.70 5.69 10.69
CA PRO A 118 12.80 5.96 11.61
C PRO A 118 13.87 6.87 11.01
N ALA A 119 14.43 7.79 11.81
CA ALA A 119 15.50 8.72 11.42
C ALA A 119 16.92 8.06 11.39
N ASP A 120 17.01 6.79 11.05
CA ASP A 120 18.25 5.98 11.12
C ASP A 120 19.07 5.97 9.81
N GLY A 121 18.60 6.69 8.79
CA GLY A 121 19.25 6.81 7.49
C GLY A 121 19.05 5.61 6.55
N ARG A 122 18.24 4.60 6.93
CA ARG A 122 17.87 3.52 6.01
C ARG A 122 17.03 4.06 4.84
N PRO A 123 17.13 3.43 3.65
CA PRO A 123 16.24 3.74 2.55
C PRO A 123 14.79 3.37 2.91
N LEU A 124 13.84 4.04 2.28
CA LEU A 124 12.46 3.57 2.25
C LEU A 124 12.40 2.26 1.47
N VAL A 125 11.51 1.37 1.88
CA VAL A 125 11.18 0.17 1.09
C VAL A 125 9.79 0.35 0.54
N VAL A 126 9.67 0.32 -0.79
CA VAL A 126 8.38 0.32 -1.48
C VAL A 126 8.24 -1.02 -2.18
N SER A 127 7.13 -1.72 -1.92
CA SER A 127 6.86 -3.03 -2.49
C SER A 127 5.52 -3.04 -3.23
N ASP A 128 5.46 -3.70 -4.38
CA ASP A 128 4.19 -4.21 -4.87
C ASP A 128 3.64 -5.34 -3.96
N ILE A 129 2.36 -5.69 -4.12
CA ILE A 129 1.71 -6.78 -3.37
C ILE A 129 1.44 -7.99 -4.27
N ASP A 130 0.79 -7.80 -5.42
CA ASP A 130 0.17 -8.88 -6.19
C ASP A 130 1.20 -9.54 -7.11
N ASP A 131 1.43 -10.84 -6.97
CA ASP A 131 2.52 -11.60 -7.60
C ASP A 131 3.95 -11.18 -7.18
N THR A 132 4.08 -10.16 -6.31
CA THR A 132 5.32 -9.83 -5.60
C THR A 132 5.38 -10.50 -4.23
N VAL A 133 4.41 -10.19 -3.36
CA VAL A 133 4.32 -10.72 -1.99
C VAL A 133 3.31 -11.85 -1.92
N LEU A 134 2.17 -11.69 -2.59
CA LEU A 134 1.11 -12.69 -2.67
C LEU A 134 1.20 -13.45 -3.99
N ILE A 135 0.95 -14.75 -3.97
CA ILE A 135 0.83 -15.55 -5.19
C ILE A 135 -0.62 -15.43 -5.69
N THR A 136 -0.87 -14.66 -6.76
CA THR A 136 -2.25 -14.39 -7.22
C THR A 136 -2.68 -15.23 -8.43
N GLY A 137 -1.72 -15.87 -9.12
CA GLY A 137 -1.95 -16.91 -10.13
C GLY A 137 -2.32 -16.37 -11.51
N VAL A 138 -1.32 -15.79 -12.21
CA VAL A 138 -1.49 -15.09 -13.49
C VAL A 138 -2.00 -15.98 -14.64
N LYS A 139 -1.70 -17.29 -14.67
CA LYS A 139 -1.93 -18.11 -15.89
C LYS A 139 -3.29 -18.77 -16.06
N GLU A 140 -4.16 -18.80 -15.05
CA GLU A 140 -5.50 -19.42 -15.18
C GLU A 140 -6.68 -18.46 -14.90
N ARG A 141 -6.39 -17.20 -14.52
CA ARG A 141 -7.38 -16.30 -13.92
C ARG A 141 -7.87 -15.12 -14.76
N LEU A 142 -7.52 -15.02 -16.04
CA LEU A 142 -8.31 -14.15 -16.95
C LEU A 142 -9.79 -14.60 -17.05
N LYS A 143 -10.15 -15.79 -16.54
CA LYS A 143 -11.54 -16.25 -16.34
C LYS A 143 -12.08 -16.10 -14.90
N MET A 144 -11.29 -15.67 -13.91
CA MET A 144 -11.66 -15.72 -12.49
C MET A 144 -11.33 -14.45 -11.71
N VAL A 145 -11.66 -13.28 -12.24
CA VAL A 145 -11.77 -12.06 -11.42
C VAL A 145 -12.78 -12.25 -10.27
N GLY A 146 -13.74 -13.18 -10.42
CA GLY A 146 -14.78 -13.44 -9.41
C GLY A 146 -14.39 -14.33 -8.22
N ARG A 147 -13.30 -15.12 -8.25
CA ARG A 147 -13.00 -16.12 -7.17
C ARG A 147 -11.93 -15.68 -6.17
N THR A 148 -11.01 -14.80 -6.56
CA THR A 148 -9.98 -14.24 -5.67
C THR A 148 -10.57 -13.32 -4.59
N LEU A 149 -11.80 -12.85 -4.83
CA LEU A 149 -12.60 -12.09 -3.88
C LEU A 149 -13.34 -12.99 -2.86
N ILE A 150 -13.10 -14.31 -2.78
CA ILE A 150 -13.97 -15.20 -1.98
C ILE A 150 -13.20 -16.18 -1.05
N GLY A 151 -11.90 -16.41 -1.25
CA GLY A 151 -11.10 -17.34 -0.42
C GLY A 151 -10.77 -16.85 0.99
N ASP A 152 -10.49 -17.75 1.93
CA ASP A 152 -10.03 -17.37 3.28
C ASP A 152 -8.70 -16.57 3.16
N PRO A 153 -8.46 -15.52 3.96
CA PRO A 153 -7.14 -14.88 4.05
C PRO A 153 -5.97 -15.87 4.25
N THR A 154 -6.22 -17.03 4.88
CA THR A 154 -5.23 -18.12 5.04
C THR A 154 -5.02 -18.94 3.77
N ASP A 155 -5.91 -18.85 2.78
CA ASP A 155 -5.82 -19.61 1.52
C ASP A 155 -4.94 -18.89 0.49
N ARG A 156 -4.49 -17.66 0.77
CA ARG A 156 -3.58 -16.92 -0.11
C ARG A 156 -2.15 -17.28 0.26
N GLU A 157 -1.43 -17.90 -0.66
CA GLU A 157 -0.01 -18.20 -0.46
C GLU A 157 0.83 -16.91 -0.61
N VAL A 158 1.79 -16.75 0.29
CA VAL A 158 2.83 -15.72 0.21
C VAL A 158 4.05 -16.32 -0.49
N VAL A 159 4.76 -15.48 -1.23
CA VAL A 159 6.01 -15.88 -1.89
C VAL A 159 7.07 -16.23 -0.85
N ASP A 160 7.57 -17.45 -0.91
CA ASP A 160 8.61 -17.95 -0.02
C ASP A 160 9.84 -17.02 -0.01
N GLY A 161 10.26 -16.61 1.19
CA GLY A 161 11.42 -15.72 1.39
C GLY A 161 11.13 -14.22 1.23
N MET A 162 10.01 -13.82 0.62
CA MET A 162 9.65 -12.40 0.46
C MET A 162 9.42 -11.66 1.81
N PRO A 163 8.73 -12.22 2.82
CA PRO A 163 8.62 -11.58 4.13
C PRO A 163 9.99 -11.28 4.76
N GLY A 164 10.93 -12.24 4.66
CA GLY A 164 12.29 -12.11 5.16
C GLY A 164 13.10 -11.05 4.42
N LEU A 165 12.99 -11.00 3.08
CA LEU A 165 13.61 -9.96 2.26
C LEU A 165 13.12 -8.56 2.66
N LEU A 166 11.80 -8.37 2.72
CA LEU A 166 11.21 -7.08 3.08
C LEU A 166 11.59 -6.66 4.50
N ALA A 167 11.60 -7.59 5.45
CA ALA A 167 12.01 -7.32 6.83
C ALA A 167 13.50 -6.92 6.92
N ALA A 168 14.36 -7.59 6.15
CA ALA A 168 15.79 -7.31 6.09
C ALA A 168 16.08 -5.92 5.49
N LEU A 169 15.37 -5.54 4.43
CA LEU A 169 15.49 -4.23 3.79
C LEU A 169 14.97 -3.10 4.68
N ALA A 170 13.75 -3.25 5.23
CA ALA A 170 13.12 -2.20 6.03
C ALA A 170 13.87 -2.01 7.36
N GLY A 171 14.24 -3.12 8.00
CA GLY A 171 14.76 -3.10 9.36
C GLY A 171 13.65 -3.03 10.41
N LYS A 172 14.07 -3.00 11.66
CA LYS A 172 13.16 -2.99 12.81
C LYS A 172 12.40 -1.67 12.87
N ASP A 173 11.10 -1.75 13.15
CA ASP A 173 10.19 -0.61 13.37
C ASP A 173 10.00 0.33 12.16
N ALA A 174 10.60 0.02 11.01
CA ALA A 174 10.40 0.76 9.76
C ALA A 174 9.25 0.15 8.94
N PRO A 175 8.35 0.98 8.37
CA PRO A 175 7.28 0.49 7.52
C PRO A 175 7.80 0.10 6.13
N VAL A 176 7.17 -0.91 5.53
CA VAL A 176 7.19 -1.11 4.07
C VAL A 176 6.00 -0.38 3.47
N PHE A 177 6.23 0.44 2.45
CA PHE A 177 5.17 1.11 1.70
C PHE A 177 4.68 0.18 0.61
N TYR A 178 3.44 -0.30 0.71
CA TYR A 178 2.88 -1.18 -0.31
C TYR A 178 2.13 -0.39 -1.37
N VAL A 179 2.44 -0.59 -2.66
CA VAL A 179 1.79 0.08 -3.79
C VAL A 179 1.24 -0.97 -4.76
N SER A 180 -0.07 -1.16 -4.76
CA SER A 180 -0.75 -2.20 -5.55
C SER A 180 -1.90 -1.63 -6.39
N THR A 181 -2.12 -2.25 -7.55
CA THR A 181 -3.26 -1.94 -8.42
C THR A 181 -4.59 -2.56 -7.94
N SER A 182 -4.57 -3.31 -6.83
CA SER A 182 -5.77 -3.83 -6.18
C SER A 182 -6.68 -2.70 -5.68
N PRO A 183 -8.00 -2.91 -5.67
CA PRO A 183 -8.96 -1.92 -5.19
C PRO A 183 -8.94 -1.78 -3.66
N TRP A 184 -9.24 -0.58 -3.15
CA TRP A 184 -9.38 -0.31 -1.71
C TRP A 184 -10.37 -1.22 -0.97
N ASN A 185 -11.39 -1.77 -1.63
CA ASN A 185 -12.31 -2.74 -1.02
C ASN A 185 -11.61 -4.00 -0.51
N LEU A 186 -10.40 -4.31 -1.00
CA LEU A 186 -9.58 -5.44 -0.55
C LEU A 186 -8.67 -5.12 0.63
N TYR A 187 -8.61 -3.86 1.08
CA TYR A 187 -7.65 -3.42 2.09
C TYR A 187 -7.61 -4.34 3.32
N GLN A 188 -8.75 -4.61 3.96
CA GLN A 188 -8.77 -5.39 5.20
C GLN A 188 -8.25 -6.81 4.99
N ARG A 189 -8.60 -7.43 3.87
CA ARG A 189 -8.16 -8.80 3.55
C ARG A 189 -6.67 -8.86 3.23
N LEU A 190 -6.16 -7.87 2.51
CA LEU A 190 -4.72 -7.74 2.28
C LEU A 190 -4.00 -7.54 3.62
N ALA A 191 -4.48 -6.64 4.47
CA ALA A 191 -3.92 -6.41 5.80
C ALA A 191 -3.85 -7.71 6.62
N ASP A 192 -4.94 -8.46 6.67
CA ASP A 192 -5.06 -9.69 7.46
C ASP A 192 -4.15 -10.80 6.90
N THR A 193 -4.08 -10.97 5.57
CA THR A 193 -3.16 -11.93 4.93
C THR A 193 -1.70 -11.56 5.21
N LEU A 194 -1.30 -10.30 5.01
CA LEU A 194 0.07 -9.86 5.28
C LEU A 194 0.45 -10.08 6.75
N ALA A 195 -0.46 -9.76 7.68
CA ALA A 195 -0.24 -10.00 9.11
C ALA A 195 -0.16 -11.50 9.45
N TYR A 196 -1.02 -12.33 8.87
CA TYR A 196 -1.03 -13.79 9.10
C TYR A 196 0.28 -14.46 8.68
N HIS A 197 0.89 -13.99 7.58
CA HIS A 197 2.16 -14.49 7.08
C HIS A 197 3.39 -13.72 7.59
N GLU A 198 3.23 -12.90 8.64
CA GLU A 198 4.30 -12.14 9.27
C GLU A 198 5.08 -11.23 8.29
N VAL A 199 4.41 -10.79 7.23
CA VAL A 199 4.96 -9.79 6.31
C VAL A 199 5.03 -8.44 7.05
N PRO A 200 6.13 -7.68 6.94
CA PRO A 200 6.27 -6.40 7.64
C PRO A 200 5.08 -5.48 7.41
N ALA A 201 4.45 -5.04 8.49
CA ALA A 201 3.28 -4.19 8.39
C ALA A 201 3.66 -2.78 7.93
N GLY A 202 2.75 -2.12 7.20
CA GLY A 202 3.00 -0.79 6.66
C GLY A 202 1.78 -0.20 5.96
N PRO A 203 1.84 1.06 5.52
CA PRO A 203 0.78 1.68 4.75
C PRO A 203 0.60 0.98 3.41
N MET A 204 -0.65 0.75 3.01
CA MET A 204 -1.01 0.24 1.68
C MET A 204 -1.64 1.36 0.86
N LEU A 205 -1.06 1.65 -0.29
CA LEU A 205 -1.51 2.63 -1.27
C LEU A 205 -2.16 1.85 -2.42
N LEU A 206 -3.47 1.67 -2.30
CA LEU A 206 -4.30 0.91 -3.23
C LEU A 206 -5.00 1.83 -4.23
N THR A 207 -5.57 1.23 -5.27
CA THR A 207 -6.26 1.98 -6.32
C THR A 207 -7.73 2.16 -5.96
N ASP A 208 -8.29 3.27 -6.40
CA ASP A 208 -9.74 3.41 -6.48
C ASP A 208 -10.21 2.86 -7.84
N TRP A 209 -11.16 1.93 -7.83
CA TRP A 209 -11.72 1.34 -9.05
C TRP A 209 -13.03 2.01 -9.50
N GLY A 210 -13.55 3.00 -8.78
CA GLY A 210 -14.55 3.94 -9.29
C GLY A 210 -15.79 3.28 -9.91
N PHE A 211 -16.72 2.73 -9.12
CA PHE A 211 -18.06 2.38 -9.64
C PHE A 211 -19.00 3.60 -9.52
N GLY A 212 -18.65 4.69 -10.19
CA GLY A 212 -19.39 5.96 -10.16
C GLY A 212 -19.35 6.72 -11.49
N SER A 213 -20.51 7.20 -11.94
CA SER A 213 -20.87 7.62 -13.31
C SER A 213 -20.09 8.75 -14.01
N LYS A 214 -18.88 9.14 -13.61
CA LYS A 214 -18.01 10.01 -14.42
C LYS A 214 -16.55 9.57 -14.27
N GLN A 215 -16.05 8.96 -15.35
CA GLN A 215 -14.68 8.52 -15.59
C GLN A 215 -14.32 7.17 -14.97
N MET A 216 -14.79 6.11 -15.62
CA MET A 216 -14.12 4.81 -15.65
C MET A 216 -12.80 4.94 -16.43
N LEU A 217 -11.89 5.79 -15.95
CA LEU A 217 -10.50 5.85 -16.38
C LEU A 217 -9.77 4.90 -15.45
N VAL A 218 -9.72 3.62 -15.82
CA VAL A 218 -8.71 2.72 -15.28
C VAL A 218 -7.37 3.36 -15.66
N ARG A 219 -6.73 4.03 -14.70
CA ARG A 219 -5.39 4.56 -14.93
C ARG A 219 -4.51 3.37 -15.30
N PRO A 220 -3.70 3.47 -16.37
CA PRO A 220 -2.73 2.43 -16.66
C PRO A 220 -1.90 2.14 -15.41
N ALA A 221 -1.74 0.85 -15.07
CA ALA A 221 -1.04 0.41 -13.87
C ALA A 221 0.33 1.10 -13.67
N LEU A 222 1.03 1.31 -14.79
CA LEU A 222 2.29 2.04 -14.84
C LEU A 222 2.14 3.49 -14.34
N GLU A 223 1.19 4.25 -14.87
CA GLU A 223 0.97 5.66 -14.48
C GLU A 223 0.60 5.77 -13.01
N TYR A 224 -0.29 4.89 -12.53
CA TYR A 224 -0.69 4.84 -11.12
C TYR A 224 0.51 4.57 -10.19
N LYS A 225 1.35 3.57 -10.52
CA LYS A 225 2.53 3.24 -9.72
C LYS A 225 3.54 4.38 -9.74
N VAL A 226 3.79 5.00 -10.90
CA VAL A 226 4.70 6.14 -11.01
C VAL A 226 4.21 7.31 -10.15
N GLU A 227 2.95 7.72 -10.28
CA GLU A 227 2.39 8.82 -9.50
C GLU A 227 2.41 8.54 -7.98
N THR A 228 1.99 7.33 -7.59
CA THR A 228 1.90 6.95 -6.18
C THR A 228 3.28 6.90 -5.52
N ILE A 229 4.27 6.30 -6.19
CA ILE A 229 5.64 6.19 -5.68
C ILE A 229 6.30 7.58 -5.66
N SER A 230 6.08 8.39 -6.69
CA SER A 230 6.55 9.80 -6.72
C SER A 230 6.04 10.57 -5.51
N GLY A 231 4.75 10.44 -5.18
CA GLY A 231 4.17 11.06 -3.98
C GLY A 231 4.83 10.62 -2.68
N VAL A 232 5.19 9.34 -2.54
CA VAL A 232 5.96 8.85 -1.38
C VAL A 232 7.36 9.46 -1.36
N LEU A 233 8.05 9.58 -2.49
CA LEU A 233 9.40 10.16 -2.54
C LEU A 233 9.42 11.66 -2.23
N ASP A 234 8.37 12.37 -2.63
CA ASP A 234 8.16 13.79 -2.35
C ASP A 234 7.85 14.04 -0.86
N ASP A 235 7.22 13.07 -0.20
CA ASP A 235 6.92 13.11 1.24
C ASP A 235 8.14 12.93 2.12
N PHE A 236 9.21 12.35 1.58
CA PHE A 236 10.46 12.10 2.29
C PHE A 236 11.63 12.66 1.49
N PRO A 237 11.73 13.99 1.32
CA PRO A 237 12.81 14.60 0.56
C PRO A 237 14.17 14.17 1.11
N GLY A 238 15.05 13.71 0.23
CA GLY A 238 16.40 13.25 0.58
C GLY A 238 16.48 11.80 1.10
N ARG A 239 15.37 11.08 1.31
CA ARG A 239 15.43 9.64 1.59
C ARG A 239 15.67 8.85 0.32
N HIS A 240 16.66 7.97 0.36
CA HIS A 240 16.82 6.93 -0.65
C HIS A 240 15.67 5.92 -0.60
N VAL A 241 15.47 5.17 -1.68
CA VAL A 241 14.44 4.13 -1.79
C VAL A 241 14.98 2.85 -2.42
N VAL A 242 14.47 1.71 -1.97
CA VAL A 242 14.55 0.41 -2.65
C VAL A 242 13.14 0.02 -3.11
N LEU A 243 13.03 -0.34 -4.40
CA LEU A 243 11.77 -0.71 -5.04
C LEU A 243 11.75 -2.23 -5.24
N VAL A 244 10.68 -2.90 -4.77
CA VAL A 244 10.51 -4.35 -4.85
C VAL A 244 9.22 -4.67 -5.61
N GLY A 245 9.29 -5.50 -6.63
CA GLY A 245 8.12 -5.82 -7.48
C GLY A 245 8.27 -7.14 -8.22
N ASP A 246 7.45 -7.36 -9.24
CA ASP A 246 7.42 -8.61 -10.02
C ASP A 246 7.68 -8.42 -11.53
N SER A 247 8.06 -9.50 -12.22
CA SER A 247 8.38 -9.48 -13.66
C SER A 247 7.16 -9.61 -14.59
N GLY A 248 6.00 -9.97 -14.02
CA GLY A 248 4.74 -10.19 -14.73
C GLY A 248 3.90 -8.94 -14.95
N GLN A 249 4.01 -7.95 -14.07
CA GLN A 249 3.27 -6.69 -14.19
C GLN A 249 4.12 -5.56 -14.80
N HIS A 250 3.73 -4.31 -14.50
CA HIS A 250 4.37 -3.09 -14.99
C HIS A 250 5.42 -2.53 -14.01
N ASP A 251 5.81 -3.30 -12.99
CA ASP A 251 6.69 -2.85 -11.91
C ASP A 251 8.05 -2.39 -12.43
N LEU A 252 8.78 -3.25 -13.16
CA LEU A 252 10.09 -2.91 -13.69
C LEU A 252 10.05 -1.63 -14.54
N ALA A 253 9.05 -1.49 -15.40
CA ALA A 253 8.89 -0.31 -16.24
C ALA A 253 8.59 0.96 -15.43
N ALA A 254 7.71 0.87 -14.43
CA ALA A 254 7.39 1.98 -13.53
C ALA A 254 8.60 2.38 -12.68
N TYR A 255 9.34 1.41 -12.15
CA TYR A 255 10.49 1.66 -11.28
C TYR A 255 11.68 2.27 -12.04
N LEU A 256 11.91 1.86 -13.28
CA LEU A 256 12.89 2.52 -14.16
C LEU A 256 12.48 3.97 -14.46
N ALA A 257 11.20 4.23 -14.74
CA ALA A 257 10.71 5.59 -14.94
C ALA A 257 10.88 6.46 -13.68
N ILE A 258 10.67 5.89 -12.49
CA ILE A 258 10.96 6.57 -11.21
C ILE A 258 12.46 6.86 -11.05
N ALA A 259 13.33 5.89 -11.36
CA ALA A 259 14.78 6.09 -11.29
C ALA A 259 15.26 7.21 -12.23
N GLU A 260 14.67 7.31 -13.42
CA GLU A 260 14.94 8.38 -14.39
C GLU A 260 14.41 9.74 -13.91
N ALA A 261 13.22 9.77 -13.30
CA ALA A 261 12.60 11.00 -12.79
C ALA A 261 13.21 11.51 -11.48
N TYR A 262 13.78 10.61 -10.67
CA TYR A 262 14.40 10.91 -9.38
C TYR A 262 15.87 10.43 -9.33
N PRO A 263 16.79 11.04 -10.11
CA PRO A 263 18.19 10.61 -10.16
C PRO A 263 18.85 10.58 -8.78
N GLY A 264 19.53 9.47 -8.47
CA GLY A 264 20.22 9.26 -7.20
C GLY A 264 19.32 8.98 -5.99
N ARG A 265 17.99 8.93 -6.15
CA ARG A 265 17.06 8.57 -5.06
C ARG A 265 16.82 7.07 -4.97
N VAL A 266 16.79 6.37 -6.10
CA VAL A 266 16.58 4.91 -6.15
C VAL A 266 17.93 4.21 -6.02
N LEU A 267 18.13 3.41 -4.97
CA LEU A 267 19.37 2.64 -4.79
C LEU A 267 19.29 1.31 -5.54
N ALA A 268 18.13 0.67 -5.48
CA ALA A 268 17.93 -0.62 -6.08
C ALA A 268 16.49 -0.86 -6.53
N ILE A 269 16.39 -1.65 -7.59
CA ILE A 269 15.17 -2.24 -8.12
C ILE A 269 15.34 -3.75 -8.03
N LEU A 270 14.50 -4.41 -7.25
CA LEU A 270 14.51 -5.84 -6.99
C LEU A 270 13.24 -6.45 -7.56
N ILE A 271 13.36 -7.23 -8.63
CA ILE A 271 12.22 -7.81 -9.35
C ILE A 271 12.19 -9.31 -9.14
N ARG A 272 11.12 -9.80 -8.51
CA ARG A 272 10.83 -11.22 -8.43
C ARG A 272 10.49 -11.74 -9.83
N GLU A 273 11.17 -12.79 -10.27
CA GLU A 273 10.77 -13.50 -11.47
C GLU A 273 9.53 -14.36 -11.18
N VAL A 274 8.41 -14.09 -11.86
CA VAL A 274 7.16 -14.85 -11.63
C VAL A 274 7.23 -16.18 -12.39
N PRO A 275 7.14 -17.33 -11.69
CA PRO A 275 7.24 -18.63 -12.33
C PRO A 275 6.20 -18.84 -13.44
N GLY A 276 6.65 -19.50 -14.50
CA GLY A 276 5.79 -19.86 -15.63
C GLY A 276 5.56 -18.73 -16.62
N LEU A 277 6.04 -17.51 -16.43
CA LEU A 277 6.12 -16.54 -17.51
C LEU A 277 7.24 -16.93 -18.51
N VAL A 278 7.14 -16.43 -19.74
CA VAL A 278 8.25 -16.58 -20.70
C VAL A 278 9.36 -15.66 -20.22
N PRO A 279 10.57 -16.18 -19.92
CA PRO A 279 11.69 -15.34 -19.50
C PRO A 279 11.93 -14.24 -20.53
N LYS A 280 11.99 -13.00 -20.06
CA LYS A 280 12.28 -11.83 -20.90
C LYS A 280 13.79 -11.59 -20.87
N ASP A 281 14.33 -11.11 -21.98
CA ASP A 281 15.66 -10.55 -21.99
C ASP A 281 15.64 -9.18 -21.30
N HIS A 282 16.16 -9.14 -20.07
CA HIS A 282 16.27 -7.92 -19.27
C HIS A 282 17.58 -7.15 -19.53
N GLY A 283 18.39 -7.53 -20.52
CA GLY A 283 19.60 -6.81 -20.91
C GLY A 283 19.40 -5.30 -21.09
N PRO A 284 18.40 -4.86 -21.88
CA PRO A 284 18.08 -3.44 -22.03
C PRO A 284 17.66 -2.75 -20.72
N ASP A 285 16.93 -3.46 -19.85
CA ASP A 285 16.51 -2.94 -18.55
C ASP A 285 17.71 -2.73 -17.62
N HIS A 286 18.67 -3.66 -17.63
CA HIS A 286 19.94 -3.53 -16.90
C HIS A 286 20.80 -2.36 -17.41
N GLU A 287 20.82 -2.12 -18.72
CA GLU A 287 21.52 -0.96 -19.30
C GLU A 287 20.88 0.36 -18.84
N ARG A 288 19.54 0.44 -18.84
CA ARG A 288 18.79 1.60 -18.34
C ARG A 288 19.04 1.84 -16.86
N ALA A 289 18.94 0.80 -16.03
CA ALA A 289 19.20 0.89 -14.59
C ALA A 289 20.65 1.37 -14.33
N ARG A 290 21.63 0.82 -15.05
CA ARG A 290 23.03 1.23 -14.95
C ARG A 290 23.23 2.70 -15.35
N ALA A 291 22.57 3.15 -16.42
CA ALA A 291 22.62 4.55 -16.84
C ALA A 291 22.02 5.50 -15.80
N ALA A 292 21.03 5.05 -15.04
CA ALA A 292 20.44 5.78 -13.91
C ALA A 292 21.24 5.64 -12.59
N GLY A 293 22.33 4.85 -12.57
CA GLY A 293 23.13 4.60 -11.37
C GLY A 293 22.43 3.67 -10.35
N VAL A 294 21.50 2.84 -10.80
CA VAL A 294 20.65 1.99 -9.95
C VAL A 294 21.05 0.53 -10.08
N MET A 295 21.08 -0.19 -8.96
CA MET A 295 21.22 -1.65 -8.98
C MET A 295 19.90 -2.30 -9.41
N LEU A 296 19.91 -3.06 -10.51
CA LEU A 296 18.79 -3.92 -10.89
C LEU A 296 19.15 -5.38 -10.63
N CYS A 297 18.29 -6.10 -9.91
CA CYS A 297 18.36 -7.55 -9.74
C CYS A 297 16.99 -8.15 -10.12
N VAL A 298 17.02 -9.20 -10.94
CA VAL A 298 15.83 -9.98 -11.33
C VAL A 298 16.10 -11.43 -10.96
N GLY A 299 15.21 -12.08 -10.22
CA GLY A 299 15.39 -13.48 -9.80
C GLY A 299 14.43 -13.92 -8.71
N GLU A 300 14.75 -15.00 -8.02
CA GLU A 300 13.97 -15.48 -6.87
C GLU A 300 14.28 -14.63 -5.62
N PRO A 301 13.41 -14.60 -4.59
CA PRO A 301 13.63 -13.78 -3.39
C PRO A 301 14.99 -14.00 -2.71
N VAL A 302 15.57 -15.21 -2.80
CA VAL A 302 16.91 -15.51 -2.28
C VAL A 302 18.02 -14.78 -3.07
N ASP A 303 17.87 -14.64 -4.39
CA ASP A 303 18.80 -13.91 -5.24
C ASP A 303 18.70 -12.41 -4.95
N LEU A 304 17.47 -11.90 -4.80
CA LEU A 304 17.22 -10.51 -4.43
C LEU A 304 17.84 -10.16 -3.07
N LEU A 305 17.70 -11.04 -2.07
CA LEU A 305 18.31 -10.85 -0.76
C LEU A 305 19.85 -10.88 -0.83
N THR A 306 20.40 -11.79 -1.63
CA THR A 306 21.85 -11.89 -1.84
C THR A 306 22.40 -10.62 -2.48
N ALA A 307 21.74 -10.12 -3.53
CA ALA A 307 22.12 -8.88 -4.19
C ALA A 307 21.99 -7.67 -3.25
N ALA A 308 20.89 -7.56 -2.51
CA ALA A 308 20.68 -6.47 -1.55
C ALA A 308 21.72 -6.48 -0.42
N THR A 309 22.09 -7.66 0.06
CA THR A 309 23.15 -7.82 1.08
C THR A 309 24.51 -7.44 0.52
N GLY A 310 24.86 -7.89 -0.69
CA GLY A 310 26.13 -7.55 -1.33
C GLY A 310 26.28 -6.07 -1.70
N ALA A 311 25.17 -5.34 -1.77
CA ALA A 311 25.12 -3.89 -1.99
C ALA A 311 24.96 -3.08 -0.69
N ASP A 312 25.13 -3.70 0.49
CA ASP A 312 24.99 -3.07 1.81
C ASP A 312 23.62 -2.37 2.05
N LEU A 313 22.58 -2.83 1.35
CA LEU A 313 21.21 -2.31 1.51
C LEU A 313 20.49 -2.94 2.72
N VAL A 314 20.96 -4.10 3.15
CA VAL A 314 20.52 -4.77 4.36
C VAL A 314 21.55 -4.50 5.45
N ARG A 315 21.13 -3.90 6.56
CA ARG A 315 21.97 -3.80 7.76
C ARG A 315 21.56 -4.87 8.75
N ALA A 316 22.55 -5.63 9.25
CA ALA A 316 22.36 -6.49 10.41
C ALA A 316 21.74 -5.65 11.54
N GLY A 317 20.59 -6.12 12.03
CA GLY A 317 19.90 -5.54 13.19
C GLY A 317 20.67 -5.74 14.48
#